data_AF-A0A067CYZ3-F1
#
_entry.id   AF-A0A067CYZ3-F1
#
_cell.length_a   1.000
_cell.length_b   1.000
_cell.length_c   1.000
_cell.angle_alpha   90.00
_cell.angle_beta   90.00
_cell.angle_gamma   90.00
#
_symmetry.space_group_name_H-M   'P 1'
#
loop_
_entity.id
_entity.type
_entity.pdbx_description
1 polymer ?
#
loop_
_entity_poly.entity_id
_entity_poly.type
_entity_poly.pdbx_seq_one_letter_code
_entity_poly.pdbx_strand_id
1 'polypeptide(L)'
;MPKASPILRKGQKALQDLSLLKILNSEITHELSSNRFQDNQSGTLGDFKVEYDAPQSQDVVLRRKFESGEEVAVSALLGPETFVRESRFPREVLMKVCLTKPGLCSILQFDCRVTEKHIEGSDFDIRNAYYLQSSTCLGRPLYRGPMFR
;
A
#
# COMPACT_ATOMS: atom_id res chain seq x y z
N MET A 1 0.06 -49.15 26.02
CA MET A 1 0.68 -48.10 25.19
C MET A 1 1.53 -47.21 26.08
N PRO A 2 2.86 -47.14 25.90
CA PRO A 2 3.69 -46.35 26.80
C PRO A 2 3.53 -44.85 26.48
N LYS A 3 3.17 -44.06 27.49
CA LYS A 3 3.11 -42.60 27.38
C LYS A 3 4.53 -42.08 27.18
N ALA A 4 4.85 -41.56 25.99
CA ALA A 4 6.11 -40.90 25.72
C ALA A 4 6.37 -39.82 26.79
N SER A 5 7.55 -39.86 27.41
CA SER A 5 7.93 -38.93 28.47
C SER A 5 7.88 -37.48 27.97
N PRO A 6 7.50 -36.50 28.81
CA PRO A 6 7.39 -35.10 28.40
C PRO A 6 8.70 -34.52 27.83
N ILE A 7 9.84 -35.13 28.15
CA ILE A 7 11.17 -34.77 27.63
C ILE A 7 11.32 -35.16 26.16
N LEU A 8 10.85 -36.35 25.76
CA LEU A 8 10.89 -36.79 24.36
C LEU A 8 10.01 -35.91 23.47
N ARG A 9 8.85 -35.48 23.96
CA ARG A 9 7.98 -34.53 23.25
C ARG A 9 8.65 -33.16 23.07
N LYS A 10 9.35 -32.66 24.08
CA LYS A 10 10.12 -31.41 23.99
C LYS A 10 11.28 -31.52 23.00
N GLY A 11 12.00 -32.65 22.99
CA GLY A 11 13.08 -32.90 22.02
C GLY A 11 12.58 -32.97 20.57
N GLN A 12 11.45 -33.63 20.33
CA GLN A 12 10.84 -33.69 19.01
C GLN A 12 10.38 -32.30 18.52
N LYS A 13 9.81 -31.49 19.42
CA LYS A 13 9.44 -30.10 19.10
C LYS A 13 10.66 -29.24 18.76
N ALA A 14 11.77 -29.35 19.51
CA ALA A 14 12.99 -28.62 19.22
C ALA A 14 13.61 -28.97 17.86
N LEU A 15 13.53 -30.25 17.43
CA LEU A 15 13.97 -30.66 16.10
C LEU A 15 13.06 -30.11 14.99
N GLN A 16 11.75 -30.06 15.23
CA GLN A 16 10.81 -29.42 14.31
C GLN A 16 11.07 -27.92 14.20
N ASP A 17 11.27 -27.23 15.32
CA ASP A 17 11.59 -25.80 15.36
C ASP A 17 12.91 -25.50 14.62
N LEU A 18 13.93 -26.35 14.78
CA LEU A 18 15.20 -26.24 14.04
C LEU A 18 14.98 -26.41 12.52
N SER A 19 14.14 -27.35 12.11
CA SER A 19 13.82 -27.56 10.69
C SER A 19 13.07 -26.37 10.10
N LEU A 20 12.12 -25.80 10.85
CA LEU A 20 11.37 -24.61 10.47
C LEU A 20 12.31 -23.40 10.32
N LEU A 21 13.23 -23.19 11.27
CA LEU A 21 14.21 -22.11 11.20
C LEU A 21 15.11 -22.23 9.96
N LYS A 22 15.52 -23.44 9.59
CA LYS A 22 16.30 -23.66 8.36
C LYS A 22 15.51 -23.28 7.11
N ILE A 23 14.23 -23.67 7.05
CA ILE A 23 13.34 -23.35 5.93
C ILE A 23 13.11 -21.83 5.85
N LEU A 24 12.80 -21.18 6.97
CA LEU A 24 12.62 -19.72 7.00
C LEU A 24 13.89 -18.99 6.58
N ASN A 25 15.05 -19.44 7.02
CA ASN A 25 16.32 -18.83 6.64
C ASN A 25 16.64 -19.05 5.15
N SER A 26 16.36 -20.24 4.60
CA SER A 26 16.49 -20.46 3.16
C SER A 26 15.53 -19.60 2.35
N GLU A 27 14.31 -19.40 2.82
CA GLU A 27 13.31 -18.56 2.14
C GLU A 27 13.70 -17.07 2.18
N ILE A 28 14.13 -16.57 3.35
CA ILE A 28 14.65 -15.19 3.48
C ILE A 28 15.87 -15.00 2.56
N THR A 29 16.78 -15.96 2.52
CA THR A 29 17.97 -15.89 1.66
C THR A 29 17.56 -15.90 0.18
N HIS A 30 16.57 -16.72 -0.18
CA HIS A 30 16.04 -16.78 -1.54
C HIS A 30 15.42 -15.44 -1.94
N GLU A 31 14.51 -14.89 -1.14
CA GLU A 31 13.87 -13.59 -1.40
C GLU A 31 14.88 -12.43 -1.46
N LEU A 32 15.91 -12.42 -0.59
CA LEU A 32 16.98 -11.41 -0.64
C LEU A 32 17.86 -11.53 -1.90
N SER A 33 18.05 -12.74 -2.43
CA SER A 33 18.84 -12.98 -3.64
C SER A 33 18.04 -12.86 -4.95
N SER A 34 16.71 -12.97 -4.86
CA SER A 34 15.78 -13.01 -6.00
C SER A 34 14.58 -12.08 -5.77
N ASN A 35 14.84 -10.85 -5.34
CA ASN A 35 13.77 -9.89 -5.18
C ASN A 35 13.32 -9.40 -6.56
N ARG A 36 12.20 -9.97 -7.05
CA ARG A 36 11.60 -9.66 -8.35
C ARG A 36 11.22 -8.18 -8.54
N PHE A 37 11.14 -7.41 -7.46
CA PHE A 37 10.75 -5.99 -7.50
C PHE A 37 11.93 -5.05 -7.20
N GLN A 38 13.11 -5.60 -6.89
CA GLN A 38 14.32 -4.82 -6.71
C GLN A 38 14.72 -4.20 -8.06
N ASP A 39 14.96 -2.88 -8.05
CA ASP A 39 15.28 -2.05 -9.22
C ASP A 39 14.17 -1.82 -10.26
N ASN A 40 12.94 -2.30 -10.04
CA ASN A 40 11.77 -1.98 -10.87
C ASN A 40 11.17 -0.60 -10.53
N GLN A 41 12.00 0.45 -10.49
CA GLN A 41 11.50 1.82 -10.41
C GLN A 41 10.95 2.24 -11.78
N SER A 42 9.62 2.30 -11.89
CA SER A 42 8.95 2.66 -13.16
C SER A 42 8.94 4.17 -13.45
N GLY A 43 9.79 4.97 -12.80
CA GLY A 43 9.87 6.42 -13.00
C GLY A 43 10.37 7.17 -11.76
N THR A 44 10.41 8.49 -11.86
CA THR A 44 10.75 9.37 -10.73
C THR A 44 9.49 9.80 -9.99
N LEU A 45 9.56 9.88 -8.65
CA LEU A 45 8.48 10.41 -7.81
C LEU A 45 8.28 11.93 -7.96
N GLY A 46 9.06 12.61 -8.81
CA GLY A 46 9.12 14.07 -8.87
C GLY A 46 9.45 14.66 -7.50
N ASP A 47 8.76 15.76 -7.13
CA ASP A 47 8.97 16.41 -5.83
C ASP A 47 8.07 15.84 -4.71
N PHE A 48 7.45 14.68 -4.92
CA PHE A 48 6.72 14.01 -3.84
C PHE A 48 7.69 13.46 -2.80
N LYS A 49 7.40 13.73 -1.53
CA LYS A 49 8.10 13.16 -0.38
C LYS A 49 7.25 12.06 0.24
N VAL A 50 7.89 10.94 0.57
CA VAL A 50 7.27 9.89 1.38
C VAL A 50 7.18 10.40 2.81
N GLU A 51 5.97 10.60 3.30
CA GLU A 51 5.70 11.03 4.68
C GLU A 51 5.48 9.83 5.60
N TYR A 52 4.92 8.75 5.07
CA TYR A 52 4.68 7.51 5.81
C TYR A 52 4.86 6.30 4.90
N ASP A 53 5.69 5.35 5.34
CA ASP A 53 5.86 4.03 4.76
C ASP A 53 6.45 3.13 5.86
N ALA A 54 5.59 2.39 6.54
CA ALA A 54 5.98 1.55 7.67
C ALA A 54 5.98 0.07 7.24
N PRO A 55 7.01 -0.73 7.55
CA PRO A 55 7.10 -2.13 7.11
C PRO A 55 5.94 -3.04 7.54
N GLN A 56 5.26 -2.64 8.62
CA GLN A 56 4.14 -3.34 9.25
C GLN A 56 2.77 -2.80 8.83
N SER A 57 2.75 -1.72 8.04
CA SER A 57 1.55 -1.19 7.41
C SER A 57 1.57 -1.42 5.91
N GLN A 58 0.39 -1.52 5.31
CA GLN A 58 0.22 -1.51 3.85
C GLN A 58 0.01 -0.08 3.33
N ASP A 59 -0.02 0.90 4.23
CA ASP A 59 -0.29 2.30 3.89
C ASP A 59 1.00 3.03 3.51
N VAL A 60 0.95 3.73 2.39
CA VAL A 60 1.97 4.67 1.94
C VAL A 60 1.34 6.05 1.80
N VAL A 61 1.98 7.07 2.36
CA VAL A 61 1.54 8.47 2.23
C VAL A 61 2.63 9.28 1.55
N LEU A 62 2.27 9.88 0.42
CA LEU A 62 3.10 10.81 -0.32
C LEU A 62 2.53 12.22 -0.19
N ARG A 63 3.41 13.22 -0.06
CA ARG A 63 3.02 14.62 0.00
C ARG A 63 3.92 15.49 -0.86
N ARG A 64 3.30 16.43 -1.58
CA ARG A 64 3.99 17.45 -2.36
C ARG A 64 3.38 18.82 -2.05
N LYS A 65 4.24 19.80 -1.80
CA LYS A 65 3.86 21.22 -1.68
C LYS A 65 4.40 21.97 -2.88
N PHE A 66 3.56 22.80 -3.47
CA PHE A 66 3.90 23.66 -4.61
C PHE A 66 4.27 25.06 -4.12
N GLU A 67 5.04 25.78 -4.92
CA GLU A 67 5.40 27.19 -4.62
C GLU A 67 4.17 28.10 -4.57
N SER A 68 3.11 27.73 -5.29
CA SER A 68 1.79 28.40 -5.23
C SER A 68 1.15 28.33 -3.84
N GLY A 69 1.62 27.45 -2.95
CA GLY A 69 0.99 27.14 -1.67
C GLY A 69 -0.03 26.00 -1.73
N GLU A 70 -0.29 25.45 -2.92
CA GLU A 70 -1.12 24.25 -3.08
C GLU A 70 -0.39 23.02 -2.53
N GLU A 71 -1.15 22.09 -1.95
CA GLU A 71 -0.62 20.84 -1.42
C GLU A 71 -1.40 19.66 -1.98
N VAL A 72 -0.67 18.64 -2.42
CA VAL A 72 -1.22 17.34 -2.84
C VAL A 72 -0.73 16.29 -1.86
N ALA A 73 -1.67 15.58 -1.25
CA ALA A 73 -1.41 14.39 -0.44
C ALA A 73 -2.03 13.17 -1.12
N VAL A 74 -1.26 12.09 -1.24
CA VAL A 74 -1.71 10.81 -1.77
C VAL A 74 -1.54 9.78 -0.66
N SER A 75 -2.65 9.21 -0.21
CA SER A 75 -2.65 8.08 0.71
C SER A 75 -3.05 6.84 -0.08
N ALA A 76 -2.21 5.82 -0.09
CA ALA A 76 -2.40 4.59 -0.83
C ALA A 76 -2.34 3.40 0.13
N LEU A 77 -3.33 2.51 0.04
CA LEU A 77 -3.36 1.22 0.70
C LEU A 77 -2.99 0.14 -0.33
N LEU A 78 -1.85 -0.51 -0.10
CA LEU A 78 -1.32 -1.55 -0.96
C LEU A 78 -2.02 -2.89 -0.68
N GLY A 79 -2.67 -3.45 -1.70
CA GLY A 79 -3.26 -4.78 -1.60
C GLY A 79 -2.23 -5.90 -1.39
N PRO A 80 -2.70 -7.14 -1.17
CA PRO A 80 -1.84 -8.31 -1.08
C PRO A 80 -1.09 -8.56 -2.39
N GLU A 81 0.11 -9.13 -2.30
CA GLU A 81 0.85 -9.56 -3.49
C GLU A 81 0.12 -10.70 -4.21
N THR A 82 -0.21 -10.47 -5.46
CA THR A 82 -0.71 -11.46 -6.40
C THR A 82 0.43 -11.94 -7.27
N PHE A 83 0.88 -13.17 -7.06
CA PHE A 83 1.97 -13.80 -7.83
C PHE A 83 1.51 -14.35 -9.18
N VAL A 84 0.73 -13.56 -9.94
CA VAL A 84 0.40 -13.93 -11.32
C VAL A 84 1.68 -13.83 -12.14
N ARG A 85 2.09 -14.94 -12.77
CA ARG A 85 3.35 -15.01 -13.54
C ARG A 85 3.35 -13.88 -14.59
N GLU A 86 4.41 -13.07 -14.60
CA GLU A 86 4.73 -12.00 -15.56
C GLU A 86 4.21 -10.59 -15.25
N SER A 87 3.56 -10.42 -14.09
CA SER A 87 3.12 -9.16 -13.52
C SER A 87 4.29 -8.21 -13.16
N ARG A 88 4.30 -6.97 -13.67
CA ARG A 88 5.23 -5.90 -13.21
C ARG A 88 4.72 -5.23 -11.94
N PHE A 89 3.41 -5.22 -11.74
CA PHE A 89 2.76 -4.59 -10.60
C PHE A 89 1.97 -5.63 -9.83
N PRO A 90 2.53 -6.19 -8.75
CA PRO A 90 1.98 -7.39 -8.11
C PRO A 90 0.72 -7.13 -7.28
N ARG A 91 0.20 -5.90 -7.25
CA ARG A 91 -0.79 -5.49 -6.25
C ARG A 91 -1.79 -4.50 -6.83
N GLU A 92 -3.05 -4.69 -6.47
CA GLU A 92 -4.05 -3.63 -6.54
C GLU A 92 -3.75 -2.56 -5.48
N VAL A 93 -3.97 -1.29 -5.83
CA VAL A 93 -3.80 -0.18 -4.90
C VAL A 93 -5.09 0.63 -4.83
N LEU A 94 -5.60 0.81 -3.62
CA LEU A 94 -6.67 1.77 -3.34
C LEU A 94 -6.02 3.05 -2.85
N MET A 95 -6.37 4.19 -3.44
CA MET A 95 -5.77 5.46 -3.03
C MET A 95 -6.80 6.57 -2.82
N LYS A 96 -6.40 7.54 -2.03
CA LYS A 96 -7.07 8.82 -1.84
C LYS A 96 -6.10 9.93 -2.22
N VAL A 97 -6.48 10.73 -3.21
CA VAL A 97 -5.73 11.92 -3.63
C VAL A 97 -6.45 13.14 -3.09
N CYS A 98 -5.80 13.87 -2.19
CA CYS A 98 -6.31 15.08 -1.57
C CYS A 98 -5.53 16.29 -2.09
N LEU A 99 -6.27 17.30 -2.55
CA LEU A 99 -5.74 18.61 -2.95
C LEU A 99 -6.26 19.67 -1.98
N THR A 100 -5.35 20.51 -1.50
CA THR A 100 -5.69 21.74 -0.78
C THR A 100 -5.12 22.94 -1.51
N LYS A 101 -5.84 24.05 -1.45
CA LYS A 101 -5.39 25.33 -2.00
C LYS A 101 -5.18 26.34 -0.87
N PRO A 102 -4.18 27.22 -1.01
CA PRO A 102 -3.97 28.28 -0.03
C PRO A 102 -5.19 29.20 0.01
N GLY A 103 -5.55 29.64 1.21
CA GLY A 103 -6.72 30.51 1.43
C GLY A 103 -8.08 29.82 1.34
N LEU A 104 -8.14 28.53 0.99
CA LEU A 104 -9.37 27.75 1.02
C LEU A 104 -9.37 26.76 2.20
N CYS A 105 -10.38 26.85 3.05
CA CYS A 105 -10.62 25.87 4.11
C CYS A 105 -11.40 24.65 3.58
N SER A 106 -10.91 24.05 2.51
CA SER A 106 -11.55 22.91 1.86
C SER A 106 -10.54 21.99 1.20
N ILE A 107 -10.90 20.72 1.10
CA ILE A 107 -10.11 19.65 0.50
C ILE A 107 -10.90 19.09 -0.67
N LEU A 108 -10.28 18.98 -1.84
CA LEU A 108 -10.81 18.18 -2.94
C LEU A 108 -10.18 16.79 -2.83
N GLN A 109 -11.01 15.77 -2.61
CA GLN A 109 -10.56 14.38 -2.46
C GLN A 109 -11.03 13.54 -3.64
N PHE A 110 -10.17 12.70 -4.18
CA PHE A 110 -10.51 11.67 -5.14
C PHE A 110 -10.26 10.31 -4.53
N ASP A 111 -11.23 9.41 -4.61
CA ASP A 111 -10.99 7.99 -4.36
C ASP A 111 -10.58 7.36 -5.69
N CYS A 112 -9.37 6.83 -5.77
CA CYS A 112 -8.85 6.21 -6.98
C CYS A 112 -8.43 4.76 -6.73
N ARG A 113 -8.32 3.99 -7.81
CA ARG A 113 -7.89 2.60 -7.80
C ARG A 113 -6.86 2.40 -8.90
N VAL A 114 -5.78 1.70 -8.59
CA VAL A 114 -4.82 1.22 -9.58
C VAL A 114 -4.89 -0.29 -9.60
N THR A 115 -5.11 -0.85 -10.78
CA THR A 115 -5.13 -2.30 -11.02
C THR A 115 -4.10 -2.67 -12.05
N GLU A 116 -3.54 -3.87 -11.93
CA GLU A 116 -2.63 -4.37 -12.94
C GLU A 116 -3.38 -4.72 -14.25
N LYS A 117 -2.74 -4.38 -15.37
CA LYS A 117 -3.13 -4.78 -16.71
C LYS A 117 -2.02 -5.66 -17.29
N HIS A 118 -2.08 -6.96 -16.99
CA HIS A 118 -1.16 -8.05 -17.41
C HIS A 118 0.12 -7.61 -18.17
N ILE A 119 0.02 -7.29 -19.46
CA ILE A 119 1.16 -7.06 -20.36
C ILE A 119 1.41 -5.57 -20.63
N GLU A 120 0.42 -4.70 -20.40
CA GLU A 120 0.42 -3.29 -20.84
C GLU A 120 0.70 -2.28 -19.73
N GLY A 121 0.84 -2.72 -18.47
CA GLY A 121 1.17 -1.87 -17.33
C GLY A 121 0.08 -1.86 -16.26
N SER A 122 -0.30 -0.68 -15.79
CA SER A 122 -1.36 -0.51 -14.80
C SER A 122 -2.47 0.39 -15.32
N ASP A 123 -3.69 0.11 -14.91
CA ASP A 123 -4.87 0.93 -15.17
C ASP A 123 -5.16 1.82 -13.95
N PHE A 124 -5.73 3.00 -14.19
CA PHE A 124 -6.04 3.98 -13.15
C PHE A 124 -7.48 4.48 -13.28
N ASP A 125 -8.27 4.24 -12.24
CA ASP A 125 -9.67 4.65 -12.15
C ASP A 125 -9.87 5.72 -11.08
N ILE A 126 -10.61 6.77 -11.38
CA ILE A 126 -11.22 7.65 -10.37
C ILE A 126 -12.63 7.15 -10.08
N ARG A 127 -12.84 6.63 -8.87
CA ARG A 127 -14.12 6.06 -8.44
C ARG A 127 -15.07 7.14 -7.94
N ASN A 128 -14.56 8.11 -7.20
CA ASN A 128 -15.35 9.19 -6.61
C ASN A 128 -14.54 10.47 -6.50
N ALA A 129 -15.23 11.62 -6.41
CA ALA A 129 -14.66 12.93 -6.22
C ALA A 129 -15.50 13.71 -5.22
N TYR A 130 -14.89 14.19 -4.14
CA TYR A 130 -15.55 14.86 -3.03
C TYR A 130 -14.97 16.23 -2.83
N TYR A 131 -15.85 17.19 -2.54
CA TYR A 131 -15.45 18.47 -2.00
C TYR A 131 -15.76 18.49 -0.50
N LEU A 132 -14.71 18.44 0.32
CA LEU A 132 -14.79 18.39 1.76
C LEU A 132 -14.49 19.78 2.32
N GLN A 133 -15.52 20.48 2.78
CA GLN A 133 -15.35 21.73 3.49
C GLN A 133 -14.85 21.43 4.92
N SER A 134 -13.92 22.24 5.45
CA SER A 134 -13.35 22.05 6.79
C SER A 134 -14.46 21.96 7.86
N SER A 135 -14.22 21.16 8.90
CA SER A 135 -15.17 20.86 9.98
C SER A 135 -15.63 22.06 10.81
N THR A 136 -15.05 23.24 10.60
CA THR A 136 -15.60 24.51 11.11
C THR A 136 -16.93 24.89 10.45
N CYS A 137 -17.29 24.26 9.34
CA CYS A 137 -18.58 24.44 8.66
C CYS A 137 -19.56 23.32 9.03
N LEU A 138 -19.93 23.24 10.32
CA LEU A 138 -20.99 22.36 10.81
C LEU A 138 -22.34 22.81 10.24
N GLY A 139 -22.96 22.03 9.34
CA GLY A 139 -24.39 22.23 9.06
C GLY A 139 -24.97 21.81 7.72
N ARG A 140 -24.21 21.26 6.76
CA ARG A 140 -24.78 20.78 5.48
C ARG A 140 -24.35 19.36 5.12
N PRO A 141 -25.24 18.56 4.50
CA PRO A 141 -24.84 17.28 3.93
C PRO A 141 -23.73 17.55 2.90
N LEU A 142 -22.60 16.88 3.09
CA LEU A 142 -21.46 16.98 2.19
C LEU A 142 -21.86 16.44 0.82
N TYR A 143 -21.75 17.27 -0.21
CA TYR A 143 -21.94 16.83 -1.59
C TYR A 143 -20.86 15.79 -1.94
N ARG A 144 -21.30 14.56 -2.26
CA ARG A 144 -20.40 13.43 -2.52
C ARG A 144 -19.90 13.33 -3.97
N GLY A 145 -20.15 14.36 -4.76
CA GLY A 145 -19.82 14.35 -6.18
C GLY A 145 -20.82 13.56 -7.02
N PRO A 146 -20.65 13.62 -8.35
CA PRO A 146 -21.38 12.77 -9.28
C PRO A 146 -20.85 11.33 -9.21
N MET A 147 -21.68 10.36 -9.60
CA MET A 147 -21.19 9.01 -9.82
C MET A 147 -20.45 8.93 -11.15
N PHE A 148 -19.24 8.38 -11.13
CA PHE A 148 -18.48 8.08 -12.33
C PHE A 148 -19.01 6.79 -12.96
N ARG A 149 -19.10 6.75 -14.29
CA ARG A 149 -19.54 5.58 -15.07
C ARG A 149 -18.35 4.74 -15.49
#